data_AF-A0AA51RAV8-F1
#
_entry.id   AF-A0AA51RAV8-F1
#
_cell.length_a   1.000
_cell.length_b   1.000
_cell.length_c   1.000
_cell.angle_alpha   90.00
_cell.angle_beta   90.00
_cell.angle_gamma   90.00
#
_symmetry.space_group_name_H-M   'P 1'
#
loop_
_entity.id
_entity.type
_entity.pdbx_description
1 polymer ?
#
loop_
_entity_poly.entity_id
_entity_poly.type
_entity_poly.pdbx_seq_one_letter_code
_entity_poly.pdbx_strand_id
1 'polypeptide(L)'
;MIVLITQNTYVYAVLSILSLTLALSFIQKNYRTSSIFVTTSIVFIYALINPDAFEVIQFRIVDTLIGASIAFVAGSLLWPAWESYSINTTIIETLRANRKYLAEINRYYHQFDGLTQYKLARKDAFLQMGNLNAAFQRMSQEPKSQQENIGTINEIVGLNHTFLAAMAALGTFILNRKNDKVSEDFEIILKTVDTNLRQALQNLLHKGPTENTSKEKLEEAYQHLEERFDNLVAIRTAELEKEDFKPIEPELRKNLQVTRLITDQLKWLVTISGNLKRVVNSLENDRSK
;
A
#
# COMPACT_ATOMS: atom_id res chain seq x y z
N MET A 1 44.44 -4.22 6.47
CA MET A 1 45.14 -5.51 6.22
C MET A 1 46.23 -5.38 5.16
N ILE A 2 46.00 -4.75 4.00
CA ILE A 2 47.04 -4.58 2.95
C ILE A 2 48.27 -3.75 3.42
N VAL A 3 48.05 -2.74 4.25
CA VAL A 3 49.14 -1.90 4.80
C VAL A 3 50.13 -2.70 5.68
N LEU A 4 49.69 -3.84 6.24
CA LEU A 4 50.55 -4.74 7.03
C LEU A 4 51.36 -5.72 6.16
N ILE A 5 50.98 -5.90 4.89
CA ILE A 5 51.47 -6.98 4.02
C ILE A 5 52.54 -6.49 3.03
N THR A 6 52.55 -5.20 2.69
CA THR A 6 53.44 -4.64 1.65
C THR A 6 53.80 -3.20 1.99
N GLN A 7 55.09 -2.86 2.09
CA GLN A 7 55.55 -1.47 2.19
C GLN A 7 55.83 -0.82 0.82
N ASN A 8 55.29 -1.38 -0.26
CA ASN A 8 55.55 -0.89 -1.60
C ASN A 8 54.71 0.37 -1.91
N THR A 9 55.39 1.51 -2.00
CA THR A 9 54.84 2.82 -2.31
C THR A 9 54.00 2.84 -3.60
N TYR A 10 54.39 2.08 -4.63
CA TYR A 10 53.63 2.00 -5.89
C TYR A 10 52.26 1.33 -5.72
N VAL A 11 52.17 0.32 -4.85
CA VAL A 11 50.90 -0.37 -4.56
C VAL A 11 49.93 0.59 -3.88
N TYR A 12 50.41 1.38 -2.91
CA TYR A 12 49.59 2.40 -2.26
C TYR A 12 49.15 3.51 -3.22
N ALA A 13 50.02 3.94 -4.13
CA ALA A 13 49.67 4.95 -5.14
C ALA A 13 48.54 4.45 -6.06
N VAL A 14 48.67 3.23 -6.60
CA VAL A 14 47.64 2.63 -7.47
C VAL A 14 46.32 2.45 -6.72
N LEU A 15 46.36 1.91 -5.50
CA LEU A 15 45.16 1.70 -4.68
C LEU A 15 44.49 3.03 -4.28
N SER A 16 45.27 4.08 -4.00
CA SER A 16 44.75 5.43 -3.73
C SER A 16 43.95 5.96 -4.91
N ILE A 17 44.53 5.90 -6.12
CA ILE A 17 43.91 6.41 -7.34
C ILE A 17 42.65 5.62 -7.68
N LEU A 18 42.71 4.28 -7.60
CA LEU A 18 41.55 3.42 -7.84
C LEU A 18 40.42 3.70 -6.84
N SER A 19 40.74 3.78 -5.55
CA SER A 19 39.76 4.07 -4.50
C SER A 19 39.13 5.44 -4.69
N LEU A 20 39.91 6.47 -5.01
CA LEU A 20 39.40 7.81 -5.27
C LEU A 20 38.50 7.86 -6.50
N THR A 21 38.86 7.15 -7.57
CA THR A 21 38.05 7.05 -8.79
C THR A 21 36.70 6.39 -8.50
N LEU A 22 36.70 5.30 -7.73
CA LEU A 22 35.47 4.63 -7.30
C LEU A 22 34.62 5.54 -6.41
N ALA A 23 35.22 6.27 -5.47
CA ALA A 23 34.50 7.24 -4.64
C ALA A 23 33.75 8.27 -5.50
N LEU A 24 34.44 8.93 -6.43
CA LEU A 24 33.83 9.94 -7.30
C LEU A 24 32.73 9.35 -8.20
N SER A 25 32.88 8.10 -8.64
CA SER A 25 31.85 7.40 -9.42
C SER A 25 30.57 7.10 -8.61
N PHE A 26 30.72 6.79 -7.32
CA PHE A 26 29.59 6.44 -6.45
C PHE A 26 28.96 7.63 -5.72
N ILE A 27 29.57 8.83 -5.72
CA ILE A 27 29.12 9.95 -4.90
C ILE A 27 27.66 10.37 -5.16
N GLN A 28 27.21 10.28 -6.41
CA GLN A 28 25.82 10.59 -6.81
C GLN A 28 24.88 9.38 -6.78
N LYS A 29 25.40 8.14 -6.72
CA LYS A 29 24.58 6.90 -6.81
C LYS A 29 24.34 6.27 -5.45
N ASN A 30 25.37 6.20 -4.61
CA ASN A 30 25.31 5.57 -3.31
C ASN A 30 26.34 6.21 -2.38
N TYR A 31 25.90 7.23 -1.65
CA TYR A 31 26.74 8.01 -0.74
C TYR A 31 27.44 7.14 0.31
N ARG A 32 26.77 6.09 0.80
CA ARG A 32 27.35 5.14 1.77
C ARG A 32 28.59 4.45 1.19
N THR A 33 28.48 3.92 -0.02
CA THR A 33 29.60 3.27 -0.71
C THR A 33 30.71 4.26 -1.05
N SER A 34 30.34 5.47 -1.50
CA SER A 34 31.29 6.55 -1.78
C SER A 34 32.13 6.91 -0.55
N SER A 35 31.49 7.07 0.61
CA SER A 35 32.16 7.41 1.88
C SER A 35 33.24 6.40 2.29
N ILE A 36 32.98 5.10 2.08
CA ILE A 36 33.97 4.02 2.34
C ILE A 36 35.21 4.18 1.46
N PHE A 37 35.02 4.46 0.17
CA PHE A 37 36.11 4.61 -0.79
C PHE A 37 36.90 5.92 -0.58
N VAL A 38 36.26 7.01 -0.16
CA VAL A 38 36.98 8.25 0.24
C VAL A 38 37.88 7.97 1.44
N THR A 39 37.34 7.28 2.46
CA THR A 39 38.11 6.95 3.67
C THR A 39 39.31 6.06 3.30
N THR A 40 39.09 5.07 2.45
CA THR A 40 40.12 4.13 1.98
C THR A 40 41.19 4.82 1.11
N SER A 41 40.82 5.79 0.26
CA SER A 41 41.81 6.55 -0.53
C SER A 41 42.70 7.40 0.36
N ILE A 42 42.11 8.06 1.39
CA ILE A 42 42.87 8.85 2.36
C ILE A 42 43.88 7.96 3.10
N VAL A 43 43.45 6.78 3.54
CA VAL A 43 44.34 5.78 4.19
C VAL A 43 45.54 5.44 3.32
N PHE A 44 45.33 5.16 2.03
CA PHE A 44 46.44 4.82 1.11
C PHE A 44 47.34 6.02 0.78
N ILE A 45 46.79 7.24 0.68
CA ILE A 45 47.58 8.47 0.51
C ILE A 45 48.48 8.69 1.74
N TYR A 46 47.97 8.48 2.95
CA TYR A 46 48.80 8.61 4.15
C TYR A 46 49.87 7.51 4.25
N ALA A 47 49.54 6.28 3.86
CA ALA A 47 50.52 5.19 3.75
C ALA A 47 51.63 5.44 2.70
N LEU A 48 51.39 6.34 1.74
CA LEU A 48 52.38 6.81 0.77
C LEU A 48 53.36 7.82 1.39
N ILE A 49 52.87 8.69 2.28
CA ILE A 49 53.59 9.88 2.77
C ILE A 49 54.35 9.58 4.07
N ASN A 50 53.78 8.78 4.97
CA ASN A 50 54.36 8.48 6.28
C ASN A 50 54.56 6.97 6.49
N PRO A 51 55.74 6.52 6.98
CA PRO A 51 55.95 5.13 7.38
C PRO A 51 55.03 4.70 8.53
N ASP A 52 54.67 5.64 9.42
CA ASP A 52 53.82 5.42 10.60
C ASP A 52 52.33 5.72 10.34
N ALA A 53 51.86 5.40 9.13
CA ALA A 53 50.48 5.67 8.70
C ALA A 53 49.42 5.02 9.60
N PHE A 54 49.78 4.00 10.40
CA PHE A 54 48.87 3.34 11.32
C PHE A 54 48.25 4.30 12.34
N GLU A 55 49.02 5.28 12.84
CA GLU A 55 48.52 6.25 13.81
C GLU A 55 47.45 7.17 13.22
N VAL A 56 47.63 7.64 11.99
CA VAL A 56 46.65 8.52 11.33
C VAL A 56 45.39 7.72 10.93
N ILE A 57 45.54 6.46 10.56
CA ILE A 57 44.44 5.56 10.19
C ILE A 57 43.51 5.32 11.39
N GLN A 58 44.07 5.03 12.58
CA GLN A 58 43.24 4.82 13.77
C GLN A 58 42.44 6.07 14.16
N PHE A 59 43.05 7.26 14.11
CA PHE A 59 42.34 8.51 14.41
C PHE A 59 41.18 8.75 13.44
N ARG A 60 41.37 8.49 12.14
CA ARG A 60 40.28 8.61 11.15
C ARG A 60 39.12 7.65 11.38
N ILE A 61 39.41 6.41 11.78
CA ILE A 61 38.37 5.42 12.10
C ILE A 61 37.60 5.87 13.34
N VAL A 62 38.31 6.31 14.39
CA VAL A 62 37.72 6.79 15.63
C VAL A 62 36.86 8.03 15.38
N ASP A 63 37.36 9.03 14.66
CA ASP A 63 36.63 10.25 14.33
C ASP A 63 35.36 9.96 13.51
N THR A 64 35.43 9.01 12.56
CA THR A 64 34.28 8.61 11.75
C THR A 64 33.23 7.88 12.60
N LEU A 65 33.67 7.01 13.52
CA LEU A 65 32.77 6.32 14.44
C LEU A 65 32.11 7.29 15.43
N ILE A 66 32.88 8.23 15.98
CA ILE A 66 32.37 9.28 16.86
C ILE A 66 31.38 10.15 16.10
N GLY A 67 31.74 10.62 14.90
CA GLY A 67 30.88 11.44 14.05
C GLY A 67 29.59 10.72 13.67
N ALA A 68 29.66 9.44 13.29
CA ALA A 68 28.48 8.62 13.00
C ALA A 68 27.61 8.40 14.23
N SER A 69 28.21 8.18 15.40
CA SER A 69 27.48 8.01 16.66
C SER A 69 26.78 9.30 17.07
N ILE A 70 27.47 10.44 17.00
CA ILE A 70 26.87 11.75 17.26
C ILE A 70 25.75 12.03 16.27
N ALA A 71 25.94 11.78 14.97
CA ALA A 71 24.90 11.98 13.96
C ALA A 71 23.67 11.08 14.22
N PHE A 72 23.88 9.83 14.63
CA PHE A 72 22.79 8.91 14.99
C PHE A 72 22.02 9.39 16.23
N VAL A 73 22.72 9.80 17.29
CA VAL A 73 22.12 10.30 18.53
C VAL A 73 21.43 11.65 18.29
N ALA A 74 22.08 12.56 17.57
CA ALA A 74 21.51 13.86 17.22
C ALA A 74 20.29 13.71 16.30
N GLY A 75 20.33 12.82 15.30
CA GLY A 75 19.19 12.54 14.43
C GLY A 75 17.98 11.97 15.18
N SER A 76 18.23 11.11 16.17
CA SER A 76 17.17 10.53 17.00
C SER A 76 16.62 11.47 18.09
N LEU A 77 17.44 12.39 18.63
CA LEU A 77 17.02 13.34 19.67
C LEU A 77 16.50 14.68 19.14
N LEU A 78 17.10 15.23 18.06
CA LEU A 78 16.79 16.58 17.58
C LEU A 78 15.61 16.64 16.60
N TRP A 79 15.30 15.54 15.90
CA TRP A 79 14.18 15.45 14.95
C TRP A 79 13.20 14.32 15.29
N PRO A 80 12.35 14.47 16.32
CA PRO A 80 11.29 13.52 16.62
C PRO A 80 10.09 13.69 15.66
N ALA A 81 10.33 13.78 14.35
CA ALA A 81 9.29 13.78 13.33
C ALA A 81 8.97 12.33 12.93
N TRP A 82 8.52 11.53 13.91
CA TRP A 82 8.21 10.12 13.70
C TRP A 82 6.95 9.99 12.83
N GLU A 83 7.02 9.11 11.83
CA GLU A 83 5.93 8.87 10.89
C GLU A 83 4.70 8.29 11.62
N SER A 84 4.88 7.63 12.77
CA SER A 84 3.81 7.17 13.66
C SER A 84 2.78 8.26 13.99
N TYR A 85 3.19 9.54 14.07
CA TYR A 85 2.26 10.65 14.29
C TYR A 85 1.44 11.01 13.03
N SER A 86 2.00 10.78 11.85
CA SER A 86 1.40 11.13 10.55
C SER A 86 0.62 10.00 9.89
N ILE A 87 0.86 8.74 10.28
CA ILE A 87 0.27 7.55 9.64
C ILE A 87 -1.26 7.58 9.66
N ASN A 88 -1.88 8.14 10.70
CA ASN A 88 -3.33 8.31 10.78
C ASN A 88 -3.87 9.23 9.68
N THR A 89 -3.18 10.34 9.44
CA THR A 89 -3.55 11.29 8.39
C THR A 89 -3.52 10.57 7.05
N THR A 90 -2.48 9.77 6.80
CA THR A 90 -2.36 8.98 5.57
C THR A 90 -3.44 7.89 5.46
N ILE A 91 -3.84 7.25 6.56
CA ILE A 91 -4.98 6.30 6.60
C ILE A 91 -6.29 7.05 6.26
N ILE A 92 -6.53 8.21 6.87
CA ILE A 92 -7.71 9.05 6.63
C ILE A 92 -7.78 9.48 5.17
N GLU A 93 -6.67 9.94 4.59
CA GLU A 93 -6.59 10.35 3.18
C GLU A 93 -6.85 9.18 2.25
N THR A 94 -6.31 8.00 2.55
CA THR A 94 -6.56 6.76 1.79
C THR A 94 -8.02 6.36 1.84
N LEU A 95 -8.65 6.36 3.02
CA LEU A 95 -10.06 6.04 3.17
C LEU A 95 -10.96 7.06 2.44
N ARG A 96 -10.62 8.36 2.48
CA ARG A 96 -11.35 9.40 1.73
C ARG A 96 -11.24 9.19 0.22
N ALA A 97 -10.03 8.94 -0.29
CA ALA A 97 -9.80 8.69 -1.71
C ALA A 97 -10.54 7.42 -2.18
N ASN A 98 -10.51 6.36 -1.37
CA ASN A 98 -11.24 5.12 -1.62
C ASN A 98 -12.76 5.35 -1.69
N ARG A 99 -13.34 6.10 -0.75
CA ARG A 99 -14.78 6.45 -0.78
C ARG A 99 -15.14 7.30 -2.01
N LYS A 100 -14.30 8.27 -2.36
CA LYS A 100 -14.49 9.09 -3.56
C LYS A 100 -14.45 8.22 -4.82
N TYR A 101 -13.51 7.29 -4.91
CA TYR A 101 -13.44 6.36 -6.03
C TYR A 101 -14.67 5.45 -6.11
N LEU A 102 -15.15 4.92 -4.98
CA LEU A 102 -16.39 4.13 -4.90
C LEU A 102 -17.60 4.94 -5.38
N ALA A 103 -17.70 6.20 -4.98
CA ALA A 103 -18.78 7.09 -5.42
C ALA A 103 -18.74 7.36 -6.93
N GLU A 104 -17.55 7.53 -7.50
CA GLU A 104 -17.39 7.70 -8.96
C GLU A 104 -17.63 6.40 -9.74
N ILE A 105 -17.30 5.23 -9.17
CA ILE A 105 -17.73 3.92 -9.70
C ILE A 105 -19.25 3.88 -9.76
N ASN A 106 -19.93 4.24 -8.67
CA ASN A 106 -21.39 4.22 -8.62
C ASN A 106 -22.02 5.20 -9.62
N ARG A 107 -21.52 6.44 -9.67
CA ARG A 107 -22.01 7.47 -10.60
C ARG A 107 -21.86 7.03 -12.05
N TYR A 108 -20.67 6.54 -12.42
CA TYR A 108 -20.41 6.08 -13.77
C TYR A 108 -21.34 4.93 -14.17
N TYR A 109 -21.66 4.01 -13.24
CA TYR A 109 -22.55 2.89 -13.56
C TYR A 109 -23.99 3.33 -13.87
N HIS A 110 -24.47 4.41 -13.23
CA HIS A 110 -25.81 4.94 -13.47
C HIS A 110 -25.90 5.83 -14.72
N GLN A 111 -24.92 6.72 -14.89
CA GLN A 111 -25.00 7.81 -15.86
C GLN A 111 -24.24 7.49 -17.14
N PHE A 112 -23.32 6.51 -17.12
CA PHE A 112 -22.37 6.22 -18.19
C PHE A 112 -21.61 7.46 -18.69
N ASP A 113 -21.46 8.46 -17.82
CA ASP A 113 -20.80 9.73 -18.09
C ASP A 113 -19.67 10.00 -17.08
N GLY A 114 -18.96 11.11 -17.24
CA GLY A 114 -17.96 11.52 -16.26
C GLY A 114 -16.75 10.56 -16.14
N LEU A 115 -16.36 9.93 -17.24
CA LEU A 115 -15.20 9.03 -17.32
C LEU A 115 -13.91 9.69 -16.79
N THR A 116 -13.76 11.01 -16.98
CA THR A 116 -12.61 11.77 -16.51
C THR A 116 -12.54 11.80 -14.98
N GLN A 117 -13.66 12.08 -14.32
CA GLN A 117 -13.77 12.12 -12.86
C GLN A 117 -13.55 10.73 -12.26
N TYR A 118 -14.10 9.68 -12.89
CA TYR A 118 -13.80 8.29 -12.55
C TYR A 118 -12.29 8.01 -12.60
N LYS A 119 -11.63 8.35 -13.72
CA LYS A 119 -10.18 8.13 -13.89
C LYS A 119 -9.36 8.92 -12.88
N LEU A 120 -9.78 10.14 -12.57
CA LEU A 120 -9.11 11.00 -11.59
C LEU A 120 -9.24 10.43 -10.18
N ALA A 121 -10.43 10.01 -9.76
CA ALA A 121 -10.65 9.40 -8.46
C ALA A 121 -9.93 8.06 -8.32
N ARG A 122 -9.89 7.25 -9.39
CA ARG A 122 -9.05 6.04 -9.43
C ARG A 122 -7.59 6.39 -9.21
N LYS A 123 -7.04 7.33 -9.98
CA LYS A 123 -5.63 7.73 -9.85
C LYS A 123 -5.31 8.22 -8.43
N ASP A 124 -6.18 9.03 -7.85
CA ASP A 124 -6.05 9.53 -6.48
C ASP A 124 -6.04 8.40 -5.44
N ALA A 125 -6.96 7.43 -5.55
CA ALA A 125 -6.98 6.27 -4.66
C ALA A 125 -5.69 5.44 -4.73
N PHE A 126 -5.16 5.20 -5.93
CA PHE A 126 -3.86 4.53 -6.11
C PHE A 126 -2.69 5.36 -5.57
N LEU A 127 -2.74 6.69 -5.70
CA LEU A 127 -1.72 7.59 -5.14
C LEU A 127 -1.71 7.54 -3.61
N GLN A 128 -2.88 7.66 -2.97
CA GLN A 128 -2.96 7.63 -1.51
C GLN A 128 -2.58 6.25 -0.95
N MET A 129 -2.91 5.18 -1.64
CA MET A 129 -2.42 3.84 -1.28
C MET A 129 -0.89 3.76 -1.36
N GLY A 130 -0.27 4.37 -2.37
CA GLY A 130 1.19 4.49 -2.48
C GLY A 130 1.79 5.29 -1.32
N ASN A 131 1.17 6.41 -0.96
CA ASN A 131 1.58 7.22 0.20
C ASN A 131 1.48 6.44 1.51
N LEU A 132 0.38 5.68 1.71
CA LEU A 132 0.18 4.84 2.88
C LEU A 132 1.24 3.73 2.99
N ASN A 133 1.55 3.05 1.89
CA ASN A 133 2.62 2.06 1.85
C ASN A 133 3.98 2.69 2.18
N ALA A 134 4.28 3.86 1.62
CA ALA A 134 5.55 4.54 1.87
C ALA A 134 5.67 5.01 3.33
N ALA A 135 4.57 5.53 3.90
CA ALA A 135 4.51 5.91 5.32
C ALA A 135 4.71 4.68 6.22
N PHE A 136 4.02 3.57 5.96
CA PHE A 136 4.21 2.34 6.70
C PHE A 136 5.64 1.79 6.60
N GLN A 137 6.26 1.84 5.42
CA GLN A 137 7.65 1.42 5.25
C GLN A 137 8.62 2.29 6.06
N ARG A 138 8.46 3.61 6.05
CA ARG A 138 9.27 4.52 6.88
C ARG A 138 9.09 4.20 8.36
N MET A 139 7.84 4.10 8.82
CA MET A 139 7.50 3.75 10.20
C MET A 139 8.12 2.40 10.62
N SER A 140 8.12 1.39 9.76
CA SER A 140 8.70 0.07 10.05
C SER A 140 10.23 0.07 10.24
N GLN A 141 10.90 1.13 9.79
CA GLN A 141 12.35 1.33 9.92
C GLN A 141 12.72 2.19 11.14
N GLU A 142 11.74 2.74 11.85
CA GLU A 142 11.95 3.52 13.07
C GLU A 142 12.40 2.61 14.24
N PRO A 143 13.03 3.15 15.29
CA PRO A 143 13.35 2.38 16.48
C PRO A 143 12.11 1.69 17.06
N LYS A 144 12.24 0.46 17.59
CA LYS A 144 11.09 -0.33 18.09
C LYS A 144 10.20 0.39 19.10
N SER A 145 10.77 1.30 19.90
CA SER A 145 10.01 2.10 20.87
C SER A 145 9.07 3.13 20.24
N GLN A 146 9.25 3.47 18.96
CA GLN A 146 8.45 4.43 18.21
C GLN A 146 7.45 3.75 17.24
N GLN A 147 7.55 2.43 17.05
CA GLN A 147 6.70 1.62 16.17
C GLN A 147 5.33 1.30 16.80
N GLU A 148 4.59 2.32 17.24
CA GLU A 148 3.30 2.13 17.91
C GLU A 148 2.28 1.42 17.01
N ASN A 149 1.62 0.36 17.51
CA ASN A 149 0.54 -0.35 16.81
C ASN A 149 0.91 -0.88 15.41
N ILE A 150 2.20 -1.18 15.16
CA ILE A 150 2.69 -1.61 13.84
C ILE A 150 1.93 -2.81 13.26
N GLY A 151 1.50 -3.76 14.09
CA GLY A 151 0.71 -4.92 13.66
C GLY A 151 -0.66 -4.52 13.12
N THR A 152 -1.39 -3.70 13.87
CA THR A 152 -2.71 -3.16 13.48
C THR A 152 -2.60 -2.30 12.23
N ILE A 153 -1.56 -1.47 12.12
CA ILE A 153 -1.33 -0.63 10.94
C ILE A 153 -1.01 -1.49 9.71
N ASN A 154 -0.18 -2.53 9.85
CA ASN A 154 0.10 -3.46 8.76
C ASN A 154 -1.18 -4.14 8.24
N GLU A 155 -2.08 -4.54 9.16
CA GLU A 155 -3.38 -5.08 8.78
C GLU A 155 -4.25 -4.05 8.03
N ILE A 156 -4.29 -2.79 8.48
CA ILE A 156 -4.99 -1.69 7.78
C ILE A 156 -4.43 -1.48 6.37
N VAL A 157 -3.10 -1.51 6.20
CA VAL A 157 -2.43 -1.37 4.91
C VAL A 157 -2.83 -2.52 3.99
N GLY A 158 -2.76 -3.77 4.46
CA GLY A 158 -3.15 -4.95 3.69
C GLY A 158 -4.61 -4.95 3.28
N LEU A 159 -5.51 -4.57 4.19
CA LEU A 159 -6.94 -4.44 3.91
C LEU A 159 -7.23 -3.33 2.89
N ASN A 160 -6.61 -2.15 3.00
CA ASN A 160 -6.77 -1.07 2.01
C ASN A 160 -6.25 -1.48 0.63
N HIS A 161 -5.11 -2.16 0.56
CA HIS A 161 -4.57 -2.66 -0.71
C HIS A 161 -5.55 -3.62 -1.39
N THR A 162 -6.05 -4.59 -0.63
CA THR A 162 -7.01 -5.59 -1.12
C THR A 162 -8.33 -4.93 -1.52
N PHE A 163 -8.80 -3.96 -0.73
CA PHE A 163 -10.01 -3.19 -1.03
C PHE A 163 -9.87 -2.41 -2.34
N LEU A 164 -8.75 -1.71 -2.54
CA LEU A 164 -8.47 -0.96 -3.77
C LEU A 164 -8.42 -1.89 -5.00
N ALA A 165 -7.81 -3.07 -4.86
CA ALA A 165 -7.77 -4.06 -5.93
C ALA A 165 -9.18 -4.55 -6.31
N ALA A 166 -10.02 -4.85 -5.31
CA ALA A 166 -11.42 -5.24 -5.53
C ALA A 166 -12.24 -4.11 -6.18
N MET A 167 -12.07 -2.86 -5.74
CA MET A 167 -12.71 -1.70 -6.40
C MET A 167 -12.22 -1.48 -7.84
N ALA A 168 -10.92 -1.71 -8.11
CA ALA A 168 -10.37 -1.60 -9.46
C ALA A 168 -10.93 -2.68 -10.39
N ALA A 169 -11.11 -3.91 -9.88
CA ALA A 169 -11.77 -4.99 -10.61
C ALA A 169 -13.23 -4.64 -10.90
N LEU A 170 -13.98 -4.19 -9.88
CA LEU A 170 -15.37 -3.76 -10.04
C LEU A 170 -15.53 -2.60 -11.03
N GLY A 171 -14.68 -1.58 -10.93
CA GLY A 171 -14.70 -0.45 -11.84
C GLY A 171 -14.36 -0.84 -13.29
N THR A 172 -13.37 -1.72 -13.48
CA THR A 172 -13.04 -2.26 -14.81
C THR A 172 -14.20 -3.07 -15.39
N PHE A 173 -14.86 -3.85 -14.54
CA PHE A 173 -16.04 -4.59 -14.90
C PHE A 173 -17.17 -3.67 -15.39
N ILE A 174 -17.48 -2.61 -14.65
CA ILE A 174 -18.51 -1.61 -14.99
C ILE A 174 -18.15 -0.86 -16.28
N LEU A 175 -16.89 -0.45 -16.48
CA LEU A 175 -16.45 0.25 -17.70
C LEU A 175 -16.68 -0.56 -18.98
N ASN A 176 -16.60 -1.89 -18.89
CA ASN A 176 -16.73 -2.78 -20.04
C ASN A 176 -18.19 -3.19 -20.34
N ARG A 177 -19.15 -2.75 -19.52
CA ARG A 177 -20.58 -2.95 -19.76
C ARG A 177 -21.22 -1.64 -20.19
N LYS A 178 -21.98 -1.69 -21.28
CA LYS A 178 -22.85 -0.60 -21.73
C LYS A 178 -24.30 -1.06 -21.58
N ASN A 179 -25.15 -0.22 -21.00
CA ASN A 179 -26.61 -0.34 -20.96
C ASN A 179 -27.22 -1.43 -20.05
N ASP A 180 -26.49 -1.95 -19.07
CA ASP A 180 -27.11 -2.77 -18.01
C ASP A 180 -27.73 -1.87 -16.94
N LYS A 181 -28.97 -2.17 -16.55
CA LYS A 181 -29.61 -1.50 -15.41
C LYS A 181 -28.89 -1.89 -14.11
N VAL A 182 -28.56 -0.89 -13.32
CA VAL A 182 -28.09 -1.06 -11.94
C VAL A 182 -29.18 -1.78 -11.15
N SER A 183 -28.84 -2.89 -10.49
CA SER A 183 -29.80 -3.61 -9.64
C SER A 183 -29.92 -2.94 -8.27
N GLU A 184 -31.09 -3.06 -7.64
CA GLU A 184 -31.30 -2.57 -6.28
C GLU A 184 -30.33 -3.21 -5.27
N ASP A 185 -30.03 -4.50 -5.44
CA ASP A 185 -29.06 -5.22 -4.59
C ASP A 185 -27.65 -4.63 -4.67
N PHE A 186 -27.24 -4.16 -5.85
CA PHE A 186 -25.95 -3.50 -6.04
C PHE A 186 -25.87 -2.19 -5.24
N GLU A 187 -26.95 -1.40 -5.25
CA GLU A 187 -27.02 -0.16 -4.45
C GLU A 187 -26.96 -0.44 -2.96
N ILE A 188 -27.68 -1.46 -2.48
CA ILE A 188 -27.65 -1.86 -1.07
C ILE A 188 -26.22 -2.23 -0.65
N ILE A 189 -25.52 -2.98 -1.49
CA ILE A 189 -24.14 -3.41 -1.21
C ILE A 189 -23.19 -2.22 -1.22
N LEU A 190 -23.19 -1.38 -2.27
CA LEU A 190 -22.32 -0.21 -2.33
C LEU A 190 -22.57 0.77 -1.17
N LYS A 191 -23.83 0.96 -0.80
CA LYS A 191 -24.20 1.77 0.36
C LYS A 191 -23.65 1.18 1.65
N THR A 192 -23.69 -0.14 1.81
CA THR A 192 -23.11 -0.83 2.98
C THR A 192 -21.60 -0.64 3.05
N VAL A 193 -20.90 -0.78 1.92
CA VAL A 193 -19.46 -0.53 1.82
C VAL A 193 -19.14 0.92 2.18
N ASP A 194 -19.85 1.90 1.61
CA ASP A 194 -19.64 3.32 1.93
C ASP A 194 -19.91 3.61 3.42
N THR A 195 -20.96 3.05 4.00
CA THR A 195 -21.27 3.17 5.44
C THR A 195 -20.12 2.63 6.30
N ASN A 196 -19.57 1.46 5.97
CA ASN A 196 -18.43 0.90 6.69
C ASN A 196 -17.20 1.82 6.66
N LEU A 197 -16.85 2.34 5.47
CA LEU A 197 -15.73 3.26 5.30
C LEU A 197 -15.97 4.61 6.00
N ARG A 198 -17.21 5.09 5.99
CA ARG A 198 -17.63 6.32 6.67
C ARG A 198 -17.50 6.20 8.18
N GLN A 199 -17.93 5.08 8.75
CA GLN A 199 -17.79 4.78 10.17
C GLN A 199 -16.31 4.69 10.58
N ALA A 200 -15.48 4.00 9.79
CA ALA A 200 -14.04 3.95 10.02
C ALA A 200 -13.41 5.36 10.05
N LEU A 201 -13.76 6.21 9.08
CA LEU A 201 -13.31 7.61 9.01
C LEU A 201 -13.77 8.44 10.20
N GLN A 202 -15.02 8.30 10.62
CA GLN A 202 -15.56 9.10 11.72
C GLN A 202 -14.91 8.75 13.05
N ASN A 203 -14.62 7.47 13.28
CA ASN A 203 -13.92 7.04 14.48
C ASN A 203 -12.50 7.62 14.53
N LEU A 204 -11.75 7.58 13.43
CA LEU A 204 -10.43 8.26 13.35
C LEU A 204 -10.53 9.78 13.54
N LEU A 205 -11.64 10.39 13.13
CA LEU A 205 -11.89 11.83 13.26
C LEU A 205 -12.57 12.22 14.58
N HIS A 206 -12.79 11.27 15.50
CA HIS A 206 -13.50 11.48 16.77
C HIS A 206 -14.89 12.11 16.61
N LYS A 207 -15.61 11.75 15.53
CA LYS A 207 -16.96 12.25 15.25
C LYS A 207 -17.99 11.19 15.67
N GLY A 208 -19.09 11.64 16.30
CA GLY A 208 -20.13 10.79 16.90
C GLY A 208 -20.78 9.79 15.93
N PRO A 209 -21.57 8.83 16.47
CA PRO A 209 -22.01 7.65 15.74
C PRO A 209 -22.95 7.97 14.56
N THR A 210 -22.85 7.19 13.48
CA THR A 210 -23.80 7.19 12.34
C THR A 210 -24.70 5.97 12.31
N GLU A 211 -25.87 6.14 11.68
CA GLU A 211 -26.79 5.07 11.29
C GLU A 211 -26.07 3.87 10.65
N ASN A 212 -26.44 2.67 11.11
CA ASN A 212 -26.06 1.40 10.50
C ASN A 212 -27.04 1.06 9.37
N THR A 213 -26.53 0.52 8.26
CA THR A 213 -27.39 -0.20 7.30
C THR A 213 -27.96 -1.44 7.99
N SER A 214 -29.27 -1.70 7.84
CA SER A 214 -29.92 -2.89 8.43
C SER A 214 -29.26 -4.17 7.92
N LYS A 215 -28.78 -5.02 8.84
CA LYS A 215 -28.19 -6.33 8.53
C LYS A 215 -29.14 -7.21 7.72
N GLU A 216 -30.43 -7.08 7.98
CA GLU A 216 -31.51 -7.81 7.29
C GLU A 216 -31.54 -7.46 5.79
N LYS A 217 -31.50 -6.18 5.44
CA LYS A 217 -31.47 -5.73 4.04
C LYS A 217 -30.23 -6.17 3.27
N LEU A 218 -29.10 -6.32 3.97
CA LEU A 218 -27.86 -6.82 3.35
C LEU A 218 -27.97 -8.32 3.02
N GLU A 219 -28.54 -9.11 3.92
CA GLU A 219 -28.74 -10.54 3.66
C GLU A 219 -29.78 -10.78 2.56
N GLU A 220 -30.87 -10.00 2.54
CA GLU A 220 -31.83 -10.02 1.44
C GLU A 220 -31.17 -9.72 0.08
N ALA A 221 -30.31 -8.69 0.02
CA ALA A 221 -29.58 -8.36 -1.20
C ALA A 221 -28.62 -9.48 -1.66
N TYR A 222 -28.02 -10.22 -0.72
CA TYR A 222 -27.20 -11.38 -1.07
C TYR A 222 -28.04 -12.55 -1.59
N GLN A 223 -29.19 -12.82 -0.97
CA GLN A 223 -30.10 -13.86 -1.41
C GLN A 223 -30.59 -13.60 -2.83
N HIS A 224 -31.04 -12.38 -3.15
CA HIS A 224 -31.47 -12.03 -4.50
C HIS A 224 -30.36 -12.18 -5.55
N LEU A 225 -29.11 -11.84 -5.21
CA LEU A 225 -27.97 -12.03 -6.12
C LEU A 225 -27.64 -13.50 -6.36
N GLU A 226 -27.79 -14.35 -5.34
CA GLU A 226 -27.64 -15.82 -5.47
C GLU A 226 -28.79 -16.40 -6.31
N GLU A 227 -30.03 -16.03 -6.01
CA GLU A 227 -31.21 -16.45 -6.77
C GLU A 227 -31.11 -16.06 -8.25
N ARG A 228 -30.59 -14.87 -8.57
CA ARG A 228 -30.37 -14.46 -9.97
C ARG A 228 -29.37 -15.38 -10.68
N PHE A 229 -28.33 -15.83 -9.98
CA PHE A 229 -27.39 -16.81 -10.53
C PHE A 229 -28.05 -18.18 -10.68
N ASP A 230 -28.77 -18.65 -9.68
CA ASP A 230 -29.45 -19.94 -9.68
C ASP A 230 -30.53 -20.02 -10.77
N ASN A 231 -31.25 -18.91 -11.04
CA ASN A 231 -32.17 -18.80 -12.16
C ASN A 231 -31.47 -18.96 -13.51
N LEU A 232 -30.29 -18.36 -13.70
CA LEU A 232 -29.50 -18.53 -14.93
C LEU A 232 -28.99 -19.98 -15.08
N VAL A 233 -28.64 -20.63 -13.97
CA VAL A 233 -28.27 -22.05 -13.95
C VAL A 233 -29.48 -22.92 -14.29
N ALA A 234 -30.65 -22.65 -13.72
CA ALA A 234 -31.89 -23.39 -13.97
C ALA A 234 -32.34 -23.26 -15.43
N ILE A 235 -32.25 -22.06 -16.02
CA ILE A 235 -32.46 -21.86 -17.46
C ILE A 235 -31.52 -22.77 -18.26
N ARG A 236 -30.24 -22.84 -17.88
CA ARG A 236 -29.29 -23.73 -18.58
C ARG A 236 -29.60 -25.20 -18.37
N THR A 237 -30.00 -25.62 -17.18
CA THR A 237 -30.38 -27.01 -16.89
C THR A 237 -31.60 -27.42 -17.73
N ALA A 238 -32.62 -26.57 -17.82
CA ALA A 238 -33.80 -26.81 -18.64
C ALA A 238 -33.51 -26.81 -20.16
N GLU A 239 -32.48 -26.09 -20.62
CA GLU A 239 -31.99 -26.19 -22.00
C GLU A 239 -31.31 -27.54 -22.29
N LEU A 240 -30.57 -28.08 -21.32
CA LEU A 240 -29.86 -29.35 -21.45
C LEU A 240 -30.78 -30.57 -21.40
N GLU A 241 -31.94 -30.45 -20.75
CA GLU A 241 -32.96 -31.50 -20.66
C GLU A 241 -33.80 -31.65 -21.95
N LYS A 242 -33.71 -30.70 -22.89
CA LYS A 242 -34.37 -30.80 -24.19
C LYS A 242 -33.57 -31.75 -25.10
N GLU A 243 -34.28 -32.60 -25.86
CA GLU A 243 -33.68 -33.65 -26.71
C GLU A 243 -32.73 -33.13 -27.80
N ASP A 244 -32.83 -31.86 -28.17
CA ASP A 244 -31.97 -31.21 -29.16
C ASP A 244 -30.78 -30.52 -28.47
N PHE A 245 -29.62 -31.19 -28.45
CA PHE A 245 -28.41 -30.64 -27.83
C PHE A 245 -27.98 -29.35 -28.54
N LYS A 246 -28.11 -28.22 -27.83
CA LYS A 246 -27.58 -26.93 -28.27
C LYS A 246 -26.34 -26.57 -27.47
N PRO A 247 -25.21 -26.23 -28.14
CA PRO A 247 -24.05 -25.69 -27.45
C PRO A 247 -24.46 -24.44 -26.67
N ILE A 248 -23.79 -24.18 -25.54
CA ILE A 248 -24.10 -23.06 -24.66
C ILE A 248 -24.13 -21.77 -25.49
N GLU A 249 -25.19 -20.99 -25.33
CA GLU A 249 -25.26 -19.69 -26.00
C GLU A 249 -24.10 -18.81 -25.46
N PRO A 250 -23.28 -18.20 -26.34
CA PRO A 250 -22.15 -17.38 -25.91
C PRO A 250 -22.55 -16.28 -24.93
N GLU A 251 -23.75 -15.73 -25.08
CA GLU A 251 -24.30 -14.68 -24.22
C GLU A 251 -24.72 -15.22 -22.84
N LEU A 252 -25.39 -16.37 -22.77
CA LEU A 252 -25.75 -17.03 -21.51
C LEU A 252 -24.51 -17.42 -20.69
N ARG A 253 -23.48 -18.00 -21.33
CA ARG A 253 -22.21 -18.33 -20.65
C ARG A 253 -21.51 -17.09 -20.13
N LYS A 254 -21.45 -16.02 -20.93
CA LYS A 254 -20.87 -14.74 -20.51
C LYS A 254 -21.63 -14.19 -19.31
N ASN A 255 -22.96 -14.21 -19.32
CA ASN A 255 -23.78 -13.73 -18.22
C ASN A 255 -23.63 -14.57 -16.95
N LEU A 256 -23.56 -15.90 -17.04
CA LEU A 256 -23.29 -16.78 -15.89
C LEU A 256 -21.94 -16.50 -15.22
N GLN A 257 -20.86 -16.44 -16.00
CA GLN A 257 -19.52 -16.17 -15.49
C GLN A 257 -19.43 -14.78 -14.85
N VAL A 258 -20.07 -13.80 -15.48
CA VAL A 258 -20.08 -12.43 -15.02
C VAL A 258 -20.89 -12.27 -13.73
N THR A 259 -22.10 -12.80 -13.66
CA THR A 259 -22.95 -12.69 -12.46
C THR A 259 -22.25 -13.27 -11.25
N ARG A 260 -21.65 -14.46 -11.37
CA ARG A 260 -20.88 -15.08 -10.27
C ARG A 260 -19.70 -14.22 -9.85
N LEU A 261 -18.90 -13.77 -10.81
CA LEU A 261 -17.73 -12.95 -10.52
C LEU A 261 -18.10 -11.64 -9.82
N ILE A 262 -19.16 -10.95 -10.26
CA ILE A 262 -19.62 -9.72 -9.59
C ILE A 262 -20.09 -10.01 -8.18
N THR A 263 -20.95 -11.01 -7.99
CA THR A 263 -21.52 -11.34 -6.68
C THR A 263 -20.41 -11.66 -5.67
N ASP A 264 -19.42 -12.45 -6.07
CA ASP A 264 -18.26 -12.77 -5.24
C ASP A 264 -17.44 -11.51 -4.92
N GLN A 265 -17.19 -10.63 -5.90
CA GLN A 265 -16.46 -9.37 -5.68
C GLN A 265 -17.22 -8.39 -4.78
N LEU A 266 -18.54 -8.31 -4.91
CA LEU A 266 -19.41 -7.46 -4.10
C LEU A 266 -19.45 -7.92 -2.64
N LYS A 267 -19.67 -9.22 -2.40
CA LYS A 267 -19.57 -9.81 -1.07
C LYS A 267 -18.20 -9.55 -0.46
N TRP A 268 -17.16 -9.72 -1.26
CA TRP A 268 -15.80 -9.51 -0.78
C TRP A 268 -15.52 -8.06 -0.38
N LEU A 269 -16.01 -7.07 -1.15
CA LEU A 269 -15.93 -5.65 -0.79
C LEU A 269 -16.61 -5.34 0.56
N VAL A 270 -17.76 -5.98 0.84
CA VAL A 270 -18.44 -5.81 2.14
C VAL A 270 -17.60 -6.41 3.27
N THR A 271 -17.07 -7.62 3.10
CA THR A 271 -16.23 -8.24 4.13
C THR A 271 -14.96 -7.43 4.39
N ILE A 272 -14.25 -6.99 3.34
CA ILE A 272 -13.03 -6.19 3.50
C ILE A 272 -13.35 -4.86 4.18
N SER A 273 -14.39 -4.14 3.74
CA SER A 273 -14.76 -2.85 4.34
C SER A 273 -15.21 -3.00 5.81
N GLY A 274 -15.90 -4.10 6.14
CA GLY A 274 -16.26 -4.44 7.52
C GLY A 274 -15.05 -4.78 8.40
N ASN A 275 -14.10 -5.55 7.86
CA ASN A 275 -12.82 -5.83 8.52
C ASN A 275 -12.03 -4.53 8.75
N LEU A 276 -11.92 -3.69 7.72
CA LEU A 276 -11.21 -2.42 7.77
C LEU A 276 -11.79 -1.50 8.86
N LYS A 277 -13.11 -1.39 8.93
CA LYS A 277 -13.80 -0.68 10.02
C LYS A 277 -13.41 -1.23 11.39
N ARG A 278 -13.43 -2.55 11.56
CA ARG A 278 -13.11 -3.19 12.85
C ARG A 278 -11.68 -2.90 13.30
N VAL A 279 -10.71 -3.05 12.41
CA VAL A 279 -9.28 -2.87 12.71
C VAL A 279 -8.95 -1.39 12.95
N VAL A 280 -9.58 -0.48 12.20
CA VAL A 280 -9.48 0.96 12.47
C VAL A 280 -10.05 1.30 13.86
N ASN A 281 -11.13 0.66 14.28
CA ASN A 281 -11.70 0.90 15.61
C ASN A 281 -10.80 0.35 16.75
N SER A 282 -10.12 -0.77 16.55
CA SER A 282 -9.17 -1.27 17.54
C SER A 282 -7.96 -0.35 17.69
N LEU A 283 -7.49 0.26 16.60
CA LEU A 283 -6.38 1.22 16.63
C LEU A 283 -6.68 2.42 17.55
N GLU A 284 -7.92 2.94 17.54
CA GLU A 284 -8.33 4.04 18.40
C GLU A 284 -8.50 3.61 19.87
N ASN A 285 -9.08 2.43 20.11
CA ASN A 285 -9.25 1.91 21.47
C ASN A 285 -7.92 1.69 22.19
N ASP A 286 -6.88 1.23 21.47
CA ASP A 286 -5.55 1.01 22.03
C ASP A 286 -4.82 2.32 22.36
N ARG A 287 -5.22 3.45 21.76
CA ARG A 287 -4.68 4.80 22.10
C ARG A 287 -5.36 5.47 23.29
N SER A 288 -6.56 5.02 23.65
CA SER A 288 -7.32 5.56 24.78
C SER A 288 -6.89 5.01 26.15
N LYS A 289 -5.94 4.07 26.17
CA LYS A 289 -5.36 3.43 27.35
C LYS A 289 -3.97 3.99 27.63
#